data_AF-A0A8T5L3K0-F1
#
_entry.id   AF-A0A8T5L3K0-F1
#
_cell.length_a   1.000
_cell.length_b   1.000
_cell.length_c   1.000
_cell.angle_alpha   90.00
_cell.angle_beta   90.00
_cell.angle_gamma   90.00
#
_symmetry.space_group_name_H-M   'P 1'
#
loop_
_entity.id
_entity.type
_entity.pdbx_description
1 polymer ?
#
loop_
_entity_poly.entity_id
_entity_poly.type
_entity_poly.pdbx_seq_one_letter_code
_entity_poly.pdbx_strand_id
1 'polypeptide(L)'
;MKAFVASCIVGVFAFNEDGELIDKVLFPKKVEEVAERLSKIKEGDLVKEEHKLVKALSMAGYDEIVWSKHSDVSGVNTVFQKSNLGDDKLQSEFRGYAIKFKWANTQAEINEILTKVNIALTKTKLREVKKDKIIMQAISSLDELDRTINIFSEHMREWYGLHFPEMSRLVSTNEKYAEIITANGKKFNIPDKNLNKTAEKSGGMDFSDEDIKTIRAYSKSILDMFKLKEEVTKYIENETKNEMPNISAIAGPLLAARLLNYSGGLEKMAKMPASTIQLLGAEKALFRHLRGEGKAPKFGVIFGHPYIQRADKDKKGKIARLIASKLSLASRFDFFSKTDKSADLKKELEEQVEKTLK
;
A
#
# COMPACT_ATOMS: atom_id res chain seq x y z
N MET A 1 16.61 -43.39 -15.48
CA MET A 1 16.15 -42.68 -16.72
C MET A 1 15.57 -41.33 -16.36
N LYS A 2 15.73 -40.29 -17.21
CA LYS A 2 15.16 -38.96 -16.95
C LYS A 2 13.78 -38.79 -17.56
N ALA A 3 12.88 -38.13 -16.83
CA ALA A 3 11.59 -37.68 -17.32
C ALA A 3 11.45 -36.17 -17.15
N PHE A 4 11.06 -35.47 -18.22
CA PHE A 4 10.79 -34.04 -18.22
C PHE A 4 9.30 -33.81 -18.06
N VAL A 5 8.88 -33.08 -17.03
CA VAL A 5 7.46 -32.80 -16.83
C VAL A 5 7.21 -31.32 -16.97
N ALA A 6 6.17 -31.00 -17.72
CA ALA A 6 5.72 -29.65 -17.96
C ALA A 6 4.21 -29.54 -17.77
N SER A 7 3.75 -28.37 -17.34
CA SER A 7 2.34 -28.09 -17.07
C SER A 7 1.84 -26.96 -17.96
N CYS A 8 0.63 -27.09 -18.50
CA CYS A 8 -0.05 -26.04 -19.24
C CYS A 8 -1.55 -25.99 -18.88
N ILE A 9 -2.29 -25.10 -19.53
CA ILE A 9 -3.74 -24.95 -19.32
C ILE A 9 -4.54 -26.25 -19.55
N VAL A 10 -4.01 -27.15 -20.38
CA VAL A 10 -4.65 -28.41 -20.77
C VAL A 10 -4.45 -29.48 -19.70
N GLY A 11 -3.33 -29.44 -18.98
CA GLY A 11 -2.94 -30.48 -18.03
C GLY A 11 -1.44 -30.55 -17.80
N VAL A 12 -1.02 -31.67 -17.23
CA VAL A 12 0.38 -31.99 -16.93
C VAL A 12 0.83 -33.10 -17.87
N PHE A 13 2.02 -32.94 -18.45
CA PHE A 13 2.58 -33.83 -19.47
C PHE A 13 3.99 -34.24 -19.07
N ALA A 14 4.36 -35.50 -19.35
CA ALA A 14 5.69 -36.05 -19.13
C ALA A 14 6.32 -36.50 -20.46
N PHE A 15 7.58 -36.17 -20.65
CA PHE A 15 8.36 -36.45 -21.85
C PHE A 15 9.65 -37.21 -21.51
N ASN A 16 10.13 -38.05 -22.41
CA ASN A 16 11.42 -38.72 -22.29
C ASN A 16 12.57 -37.82 -22.78
N GLU A 17 13.79 -38.33 -22.76
CA GLU A 17 14.99 -37.63 -23.24
C GLU A 17 14.97 -37.32 -24.74
N ASP A 18 14.22 -38.10 -25.52
CA ASP A 18 14.01 -37.89 -26.96
C ASP A 18 12.88 -36.88 -27.28
N GLY A 19 12.18 -36.40 -26.24
CA GLY A 19 11.07 -35.44 -26.36
C GLY A 19 9.74 -36.08 -26.79
N GLU A 20 9.62 -37.40 -26.69
CA GLU A 20 8.37 -38.14 -26.90
C GLU A 20 7.52 -38.13 -25.63
N LEU A 21 6.19 -38.07 -25.80
CA LEU A 21 5.25 -38.05 -24.69
C LEU A 21 5.15 -39.43 -24.03
N ILE A 22 5.55 -39.53 -22.76
CA ILE A 22 5.44 -40.74 -21.93
C ILE A 22 4.01 -40.88 -21.40
N ASP A 23 3.55 -39.88 -20.65
CA ASP A 23 2.25 -39.90 -19.97
C ASP A 23 1.68 -38.49 -19.78
N LYS A 24 0.39 -38.40 -19.47
CA LYS A 24 -0.33 -37.13 -19.29
C LYS A 24 -1.48 -37.26 -18.29
N VAL A 25 -1.76 -36.16 -17.60
CA VAL A 25 -2.96 -36.00 -16.80
C VAL A 25 -3.64 -34.69 -17.19
N LEU A 26 -4.81 -34.78 -17.82
CA LEU A 26 -5.56 -33.62 -18.29
C LEU A 26 -6.32 -32.94 -17.15
N PHE A 27 -6.40 -31.62 -17.20
CA PHE A 27 -7.25 -30.85 -16.31
C PHE A 27 -8.72 -30.93 -16.74
N PRO A 28 -9.67 -30.81 -15.78
CA PRO A 28 -11.09 -30.71 -16.10
C PRO A 28 -11.37 -29.43 -16.91
N LYS A 29 -12.35 -29.48 -17.82
CA LYS A 29 -12.69 -28.36 -18.72
C LYS A 29 -13.36 -27.15 -18.05
N LYS A 30 -13.44 -27.13 -16.71
CA LYS A 30 -14.04 -26.03 -15.95
C LYS A 30 -13.01 -24.92 -15.75
N VAL A 31 -13.38 -23.71 -16.18
CA VAL A 31 -12.49 -22.54 -16.20
C VAL A 31 -11.93 -22.21 -14.82
N GLU A 32 -12.78 -22.21 -13.80
CA GLU A 32 -12.45 -21.85 -12.42
C GLU A 32 -11.44 -22.83 -11.82
N GLU A 33 -11.69 -24.11 -12.07
CA GLU A 33 -10.87 -25.22 -11.61
C GLU A 33 -9.50 -25.26 -12.30
N VAL A 34 -9.40 -24.86 -13.57
CA VAL A 34 -8.12 -24.73 -14.28
C VAL A 34 -7.35 -23.51 -13.77
N ALA A 35 -8.05 -22.38 -13.57
CA ALA A 35 -7.44 -21.16 -13.03
C ALA A 35 -6.85 -21.41 -11.63
N GLU A 36 -7.58 -22.08 -10.74
CA GLU A 36 -7.09 -22.41 -9.40
C GLU A 36 -5.82 -23.27 -9.45
N ARG A 37 -5.80 -24.32 -10.28
CA ARG A 37 -4.64 -25.19 -10.46
C ARG A 37 -3.43 -24.43 -10.99
N LEU A 38 -3.63 -23.58 -12.01
CA LEU A 38 -2.55 -22.75 -12.56
C LEU A 38 -2.01 -21.71 -11.57
N SER A 39 -2.85 -21.20 -10.65
CA SER A 39 -2.37 -20.31 -9.58
C SER A 39 -1.44 -21.06 -8.63
N LYS A 40 -1.88 -22.23 -8.15
CA LYS A 40 -1.08 -23.12 -7.28
C LYS A 40 0.25 -23.49 -7.91
N ILE A 41 0.27 -23.86 -9.19
CA ILE A 41 1.50 -24.18 -9.92
C ILE A 41 2.46 -22.99 -9.94
N LYS A 42 1.96 -21.77 -10.16
CA LYS A 42 2.79 -20.55 -10.17
C LYS A 42 3.34 -20.18 -8.80
N GLU A 43 2.61 -20.51 -7.74
CA GLU A 43 3.03 -20.30 -6.35
C GLU A 43 4.04 -21.37 -5.89
N GLY A 44 4.26 -22.42 -6.69
CA GLY A 44 5.18 -23.52 -6.40
C GLY A 44 4.51 -24.72 -5.74
N ASP A 45 3.19 -24.67 -5.52
CA ASP A 45 2.42 -25.77 -4.94
C ASP A 45 2.29 -26.95 -5.91
N LEU A 46 2.15 -28.14 -5.34
CA LEU A 46 1.92 -29.39 -6.06
C LEU A 46 0.42 -29.63 -6.25
N VAL A 47 -0.01 -29.80 -7.50
CA VAL A 47 -1.39 -30.12 -7.84
C VAL A 47 -1.62 -31.63 -7.82
N LYS A 48 -2.88 -32.07 -7.66
CA LYS A 48 -3.27 -33.49 -7.65
C LYS A 48 -2.81 -34.22 -8.91
N GLU A 49 -2.91 -33.57 -10.07
CA GLU A 49 -2.54 -34.13 -11.36
C GLU A 49 -1.03 -34.31 -11.50
N GLU A 50 -0.22 -33.38 -10.98
CA GLU A 50 1.24 -33.51 -10.93
C GLU A 50 1.66 -34.67 -10.01
N HIS A 51 1.03 -34.79 -8.84
CA HIS A 51 1.26 -35.91 -7.91
C HIS A 51 0.96 -37.26 -8.55
N LYS A 52 -0.14 -37.37 -9.28
CA LYS A 52 -0.53 -38.61 -9.97
C LYS A 52 0.49 -38.98 -11.04
N LEU A 53 0.90 -38.01 -11.86
CA LEU A 53 1.85 -38.22 -12.94
C LEU A 53 3.24 -38.62 -12.40
N VAL A 54 3.74 -37.94 -11.38
CA VAL A 54 5.03 -38.26 -10.75
C VAL A 54 5.05 -39.67 -10.15
N LYS A 55 3.97 -40.06 -9.46
CA LYS A 55 3.86 -41.43 -8.93
C LYS A 55 3.82 -42.48 -10.03
N ALA A 56 3.09 -42.23 -11.12
CA ALA A 56 3.05 -43.13 -12.26
C ALA A 56 4.44 -43.29 -12.92
N LEU A 57 5.19 -42.20 -13.08
CA LEU A 57 6.55 -42.22 -13.62
C LEU A 57 7.53 -42.96 -12.71
N SER A 58 7.43 -42.77 -11.39
CA SER A 58 8.25 -43.52 -10.42
C SER A 58 7.98 -45.03 -10.48
N MET A 59 6.71 -45.44 -10.60
CA MET A 59 6.35 -46.85 -10.78
C MET A 59 6.81 -47.43 -12.12
N ALA A 60 6.95 -46.59 -13.15
CA ALA A 60 7.45 -46.97 -14.47
C ALA A 60 8.99 -47.04 -14.57
N GLY A 61 9.72 -46.73 -13.50
CA GLY A 61 11.19 -46.83 -13.44
C GLY A 61 11.97 -45.59 -13.88
N TYR A 62 11.35 -44.40 -13.83
CA TYR A 62 12.06 -43.13 -14.02
C TYR A 62 12.62 -42.61 -12.69
N ASP A 63 13.94 -42.59 -12.58
CA ASP A 63 14.66 -42.27 -11.34
C ASP A 63 14.87 -40.76 -11.13
N GLU A 64 14.85 -39.97 -12.21
CA GLU A 64 15.13 -38.53 -12.17
C GLU A 64 14.03 -37.75 -12.90
N ILE A 65 13.39 -36.82 -12.21
CA ILE A 65 12.33 -35.98 -12.77
C ILE A 65 12.81 -34.53 -12.87
N VAL A 66 12.81 -33.97 -14.08
CA VAL A 66 13.32 -32.63 -14.37
C VAL A 66 12.18 -31.64 -14.54
N TRP A 67 12.10 -30.62 -13.69
CA TRP A 67 11.05 -29.58 -13.66
C TRP A 67 11.62 -28.16 -13.78
N SER A 68 10.81 -27.23 -14.27
CA SER A 68 11.11 -25.78 -14.25
C SER A 68 10.63 -25.06 -12.99
N LYS A 69 10.10 -25.81 -12.01
CA LYS A 69 9.73 -25.30 -10.69
C LYS A 69 10.50 -26.04 -9.59
N HIS A 70 10.82 -25.32 -8.52
CA HIS A 70 11.32 -25.95 -7.30
C HIS A 70 10.14 -26.62 -6.61
N SER A 71 10.10 -27.95 -6.66
CA SER A 71 9.11 -28.73 -5.92
C SER A 71 9.73 -30.04 -5.48
N ASP A 72 9.67 -30.28 -4.18
CA ASP A 72 10.13 -31.54 -3.60
C ASP A 72 8.94 -32.49 -3.50
N VAL A 73 9.06 -33.65 -4.15
CA VAL A 73 8.11 -34.75 -4.01
C VAL A 73 8.79 -35.86 -3.20
N SER A 74 8.24 -36.18 -2.03
CA SER A 74 8.81 -37.20 -1.14
C SER A 74 9.01 -38.54 -1.87
N GLY A 75 10.25 -39.01 -1.93
CA GLY A 75 10.62 -40.30 -2.51
C GLY A 75 10.99 -40.28 -4.00
N VAL A 76 11.13 -39.12 -4.63
CA VAL A 76 11.56 -38.98 -6.03
C VAL A 76 12.70 -37.97 -6.15
N ASN A 77 13.72 -38.27 -6.96
CA ASN A 77 14.80 -37.32 -7.23
C ASN A 77 14.34 -36.25 -8.24
N THR A 78 14.09 -35.04 -7.76
CA THR A 78 13.64 -33.91 -8.58
C THR A 78 14.78 -32.95 -8.88
N VAL A 79 15.02 -32.67 -10.16
CA VAL A 79 16.06 -31.75 -10.63
C VAL A 79 15.41 -30.49 -11.19
N PHE A 80 15.81 -29.33 -10.65
CA PHE A 80 15.38 -28.04 -11.18
C PHE A 80 16.23 -27.67 -12.40
N GLN A 81 15.57 -27.53 -13.55
CA GLN A 81 16.17 -27.01 -14.77
C GLN A 81 15.23 -25.99 -15.42
N LYS A 82 15.69 -24.74 -15.48
CA LYS A 82 14.99 -23.65 -16.15
C LYS A 82 15.12 -23.82 -17.68
N SER A 83 13.99 -23.74 -18.40
CA SER A 83 13.90 -23.98 -19.85
C SER A 83 14.35 -25.40 -20.21
N ASN A 84 13.54 -26.38 -19.84
CA ASN A 84 13.80 -27.79 -20.12
C ASN A 84 13.06 -28.26 -21.38
N LEU A 85 13.46 -29.43 -21.89
CA LEU A 85 12.91 -30.02 -23.11
C LEU A 85 11.37 -30.17 -23.08
N GLY A 86 10.83 -30.53 -21.91
CA GLY A 86 9.39 -30.68 -21.71
C GLY A 86 8.63 -29.35 -21.86
N ASP A 87 9.17 -28.26 -21.31
CA ASP A 87 8.57 -26.93 -21.42
C ASP A 87 8.60 -26.43 -22.87
N ASP A 88 9.73 -26.59 -23.56
CA ASP A 88 9.88 -26.13 -24.95
C ASP A 88 8.93 -26.89 -25.90
N LYS A 89 8.82 -28.21 -25.72
CA LYS A 89 7.88 -29.06 -26.46
C LYS A 89 6.43 -28.68 -26.18
N LEU A 90 6.08 -28.50 -24.91
CA LEU A 90 4.73 -28.13 -24.54
C LEU A 90 4.37 -26.72 -25.07
N GLN A 91 5.30 -25.77 -25.03
CA GLN A 91 5.06 -24.41 -25.52
C GLN A 91 4.76 -24.39 -27.03
N SER A 92 5.45 -25.22 -27.81
CA SER A 92 5.27 -25.29 -29.27
C SER A 92 4.06 -26.12 -29.68
N GLU A 93 3.75 -27.20 -28.95
CA GLU A 93 2.80 -28.23 -29.40
C GLU A 93 1.52 -28.37 -28.55
N PHE A 94 1.35 -27.61 -27.45
CA PHE A 94 0.19 -27.80 -26.55
C PHE A 94 -1.17 -27.72 -27.26
N ARG A 95 -1.30 -26.89 -28.29
CA ARG A 95 -2.52 -26.78 -29.09
C ARG A 95 -2.80 -28.06 -29.87
N GLY A 96 -1.77 -28.68 -30.42
CA GLY A 96 -1.86 -29.98 -31.08
C GLY A 96 -2.28 -31.05 -30.08
N TYR A 97 -1.69 -31.07 -28.88
CA TYR A 97 -2.08 -31.99 -27.81
C TYR A 97 -3.51 -31.78 -27.31
N ALA A 98 -3.97 -30.53 -27.19
CA ALA A 98 -5.34 -30.22 -26.78
C ALA A 98 -6.39 -30.83 -27.72
N ILE A 99 -6.14 -30.77 -29.04
CA ILE A 99 -7.01 -31.36 -30.06
C ILE A 99 -6.84 -32.88 -30.12
N LYS A 100 -5.59 -33.37 -30.15
CA LYS A 100 -5.25 -34.80 -30.20
C LYS A 100 -5.91 -35.58 -29.07
N PHE A 101 -5.98 -35.01 -27.88
CA PHE A 101 -6.56 -35.64 -26.69
C PHE A 101 -8.02 -35.26 -26.44
N LYS A 102 -8.71 -34.65 -27.42
CA LYS A 102 -10.13 -34.26 -27.35
C LYS A 102 -10.46 -33.36 -26.14
N TRP A 103 -9.45 -32.65 -25.64
CA TRP A 103 -9.64 -31.67 -24.58
C TRP A 103 -10.34 -30.42 -25.13
N ALA A 104 -10.06 -30.06 -26.39
CA ALA A 104 -10.84 -29.12 -27.17
C ALA A 104 -11.04 -29.65 -28.59
N ASN A 105 -12.14 -29.30 -29.23
CA ASN A 105 -12.48 -29.78 -30.58
C ASN A 105 -11.90 -28.87 -31.67
N THR A 106 -11.71 -27.58 -31.37
CA THR A 106 -11.22 -26.59 -32.33
C THR A 106 -10.20 -25.63 -31.71
N GLN A 107 -9.39 -24.99 -32.55
CA GLN A 107 -8.50 -23.90 -32.11
C GLN A 107 -9.28 -22.71 -31.52
N ALA A 108 -10.50 -22.46 -32.02
CA ALA A 108 -11.36 -21.40 -31.49
C ALA A 108 -11.79 -21.69 -30.05
N GLU A 109 -12.20 -22.92 -29.75
CA GLU A 109 -12.55 -23.37 -28.40
C GLU A 109 -11.36 -23.23 -27.43
N ILE A 110 -10.14 -23.55 -27.87
CA ILE A 110 -8.92 -23.35 -27.07
C ILE A 110 -8.71 -21.88 -26.72
N ASN A 111 -8.86 -20.98 -27.71
CA ASN A 111 -8.70 -19.53 -27.49
C ASN A 111 -9.75 -18.97 -26.53
N GLU A 112 -10.99 -19.44 -26.63
CA GLU A 112 -12.07 -19.04 -25.73
C GLU A 112 -11.78 -19.47 -24.29
N ILE A 113 -11.37 -20.73 -24.08
CA ILE A 113 -11.02 -21.24 -22.75
C ILE A 113 -9.80 -20.51 -22.19
N LEU A 114 -8.76 -20.31 -23.00
CA LEU A 114 -7.57 -19.52 -22.62
C LEU A 114 -7.95 -18.14 -22.13
N THR A 115 -8.82 -17.45 -22.88
CA THR A 115 -9.28 -16.10 -22.53
C THR A 115 -10.04 -16.13 -21.21
N LYS A 116 -11.00 -17.05 -21.04
CA LYS A 116 -11.80 -17.18 -19.81
C LYS A 116 -10.94 -17.51 -18.59
N VAL A 117 -9.97 -18.43 -18.73
CA VAL A 117 -9.05 -18.82 -17.65
C VAL A 117 -8.13 -17.66 -17.27
N ASN A 118 -7.59 -16.93 -18.25
CA ASN A 118 -6.77 -15.74 -17.98
C ASN A 118 -7.56 -14.63 -17.28
N ILE A 119 -8.81 -14.41 -17.68
CA ILE A 119 -9.72 -13.47 -16.99
C ILE A 119 -9.96 -13.93 -15.55
N ALA A 120 -10.24 -15.22 -15.33
CA ALA A 120 -10.45 -15.78 -14.00
C ALA A 120 -9.20 -15.63 -13.10
N LEU A 121 -8.01 -16.00 -13.60
CA LEU A 121 -6.74 -15.81 -12.92
C LEU A 121 -6.48 -14.35 -12.55
N THR A 122 -6.73 -13.44 -13.49
CA THR A 122 -6.53 -12.01 -13.28
C THR A 122 -7.52 -11.47 -12.24
N LYS A 123 -8.79 -11.89 -12.29
CA LYS A 123 -9.80 -11.54 -11.28
C LYS A 123 -9.40 -12.01 -9.89
N THR A 124 -8.89 -13.23 -9.74
CA THR A 124 -8.43 -13.73 -8.44
C THR A 124 -7.28 -12.87 -7.91
N LYS A 125 -6.27 -12.57 -8.73
CA LYS A 125 -5.15 -11.70 -8.34
C LYS A 125 -5.57 -10.27 -8.01
N LEU A 126 -6.56 -9.73 -8.71
CA LEU A 126 -7.08 -8.38 -8.44
C LEU A 126 -7.95 -8.32 -7.16
N ARG A 127 -8.60 -9.42 -6.78
CA ARG A 127 -9.40 -9.50 -5.55
C ARG A 127 -8.54 -9.47 -4.29
N GLU A 128 -7.26 -9.82 -4.39
CA GLU A 128 -6.27 -9.60 -3.33
C GLU A 128 -5.92 -8.11 -3.22
N VAL A 129 -6.90 -7.29 -2.82
CA VAL A 129 -6.62 -5.90 -2.44
C VAL A 129 -5.76 -5.95 -1.18
N LYS A 130 -4.47 -5.68 -1.34
CA LYS A 130 -3.57 -5.55 -0.20
C LYS A 130 -4.05 -4.40 0.69
N LYS A 131 -4.17 -4.66 1.99
CA LYS A 131 -4.65 -3.67 2.96
C LYS A 131 -3.80 -2.39 3.00
N ASP A 132 -2.52 -2.49 2.65
CA ASP A 132 -1.63 -1.35 2.49
C ASP A 132 -2.18 -0.30 1.48
N LYS A 133 -2.89 -0.73 0.43
CA LYS A 133 -3.55 0.19 -0.53
C LYS A 133 -4.69 0.99 0.08
N ILE A 134 -5.43 0.39 1.01
CA ILE A 134 -6.52 1.07 1.70
C ILE A 134 -5.93 2.16 2.61
N ILE A 135 -4.86 1.85 3.34
CA ILE A 135 -4.14 2.82 4.18
C ILE A 135 -3.59 3.98 3.33
N MET A 136 -2.98 3.68 2.18
CA MET A 136 -2.47 4.70 1.25
C MET A 136 -3.56 5.65 0.74
N GLN A 137 -4.75 5.11 0.43
CA GLN A 137 -5.87 5.92 -0.01
C GLN A 137 -6.40 6.79 1.14
N ALA A 138 -6.56 6.20 2.33
CA ALA A 138 -7.05 6.90 3.51
C ALA A 138 -6.13 8.07 3.90
N ILE A 139 -4.80 7.88 3.92
CA ILE A 139 -3.86 8.96 4.26
C ILE A 139 -3.84 10.07 3.20
N SER A 140 -3.98 9.72 1.92
CA SER A 140 -4.09 10.71 0.85
C SER A 140 -5.36 11.54 1.01
N SER A 141 -6.48 10.89 1.30
CA SER A 141 -7.75 11.57 1.59
C SER A 141 -7.69 12.43 2.85
N LEU A 142 -6.98 12.00 3.90
CA LEU A 142 -6.76 12.82 5.09
C LEU A 142 -5.96 14.09 4.77
N ASP A 143 -4.89 13.97 3.97
CA ASP A 143 -4.08 15.13 3.57
C ASP A 143 -4.88 16.10 2.67
N GLU A 144 -5.79 15.60 1.82
CA GLU A 144 -6.72 16.43 1.03
C GLU A 144 -7.80 17.11 1.90
N LEU A 145 -8.35 16.37 2.87
CA LEU A 145 -9.31 16.90 3.83
C LEU A 145 -8.70 18.05 4.65
N ASP A 146 -7.45 17.90 5.11
CA ASP A 146 -6.71 18.94 5.82
C ASP A 146 -6.56 20.23 5.00
N ARG A 147 -6.22 20.10 3.72
CA ARG A 147 -6.12 21.26 2.81
C ARG A 147 -7.48 21.91 2.61
N THR A 148 -8.53 21.11 2.43
CA THR A 148 -9.89 21.59 2.19
C THR A 148 -10.42 22.35 3.41
N ILE A 149 -10.24 21.80 4.62
CA ILE A 149 -10.60 22.45 5.88
C ILE A 149 -9.90 23.81 6.00
N ASN A 150 -8.62 23.90 5.66
CA ASN A 150 -7.89 25.17 5.72
C ASN A 150 -8.46 26.21 4.76
N ILE A 151 -8.67 25.85 3.49
CA ILE A 151 -9.24 26.76 2.48
C ILE A 151 -10.63 27.25 2.91
N PHE A 152 -11.50 26.33 3.35
CA PHE A 152 -12.85 26.68 3.77
C PHE A 152 -12.83 27.55 5.03
N SER A 153 -11.91 27.29 5.95
CA SER A 153 -11.73 28.09 7.16
C SER A 153 -11.25 29.50 6.85
N GLU A 154 -10.34 29.66 5.89
CA GLU A 154 -9.88 30.98 5.42
C GLU A 154 -11.04 31.76 4.81
N HIS A 155 -11.83 31.14 3.92
CA HIS A 155 -13.01 31.79 3.32
C HIS A 155 -14.09 32.12 4.36
N MET A 156 -14.32 31.25 5.35
CA MET A 156 -15.23 31.53 6.46
C MET A 156 -14.79 32.78 7.25
N ARG A 157 -13.48 32.90 7.54
CA ARG A 157 -12.93 34.05 8.28
C ARG A 157 -13.03 35.34 7.48
N GLU A 158 -12.79 35.30 6.18
CA GLU A 158 -12.96 36.46 5.30
C GLU A 158 -14.45 36.87 5.23
N TRP A 159 -15.33 35.91 5.03
CA TRP A 159 -16.77 36.16 4.91
C TRP A 159 -17.38 36.68 6.21
N TYR A 160 -17.19 35.97 7.34
CA TYR A 160 -17.69 36.45 8.63
C TYR A 160 -16.94 37.69 9.12
N GLY A 161 -15.70 37.89 8.65
CA GLY A 161 -14.91 39.10 8.88
C GLY A 161 -15.56 40.36 8.34
N LEU A 162 -16.45 40.30 7.35
CA LEU A 162 -17.26 41.45 6.94
C LEU A 162 -18.25 41.87 8.04
N HIS A 163 -18.77 40.89 8.80
CA HIS A 163 -19.69 41.12 9.91
C HIS A 163 -18.99 41.48 11.23
N PHE A 164 -17.93 40.75 11.56
CA PHE A 164 -17.15 40.91 12.80
C PHE A 164 -15.63 40.78 12.56
N PRO A 165 -14.98 41.82 11.99
CA PRO A 165 -13.57 41.80 11.60
C PRO A 165 -12.61 41.46 12.77
N GLU A 166 -12.91 41.95 13.97
CA GLU A 166 -12.03 41.86 15.13
C GLU A 166 -11.95 40.44 15.70
N MET A 167 -12.98 39.61 15.46
CA MET A 167 -13.01 38.22 15.95
C MET A 167 -11.84 37.39 15.45
N SER A 168 -11.35 37.66 14.23
CA SER A 168 -10.23 36.94 13.64
C SER A 168 -8.93 37.09 14.43
N ARG A 169 -8.75 38.21 15.15
CA ARG A 169 -7.59 38.43 16.04
C ARG A 169 -7.77 37.80 17.42
N LEU A 170 -9.02 37.67 17.88
CA LEU A 170 -9.36 37.15 19.20
C LEU A 170 -9.43 35.63 19.25
N VAL A 171 -9.79 34.99 18.14
CA VAL A 171 -9.96 33.54 18.05
C VAL A 171 -8.89 32.93 17.14
N SER A 172 -7.92 32.26 17.76
CA SER A 172 -6.74 31.72 17.07
C SER A 172 -7.02 30.48 16.22
N THR A 173 -7.88 29.57 16.68
CA THR A 173 -8.15 28.30 15.99
C THR A 173 -9.37 28.39 15.09
N ASN A 174 -9.27 27.84 13.88
CA ASN A 174 -10.37 27.83 12.91
C ASN A 174 -11.60 27.04 13.38
N GLU A 175 -11.39 25.95 14.10
CA GLU A 175 -12.47 25.13 14.66
C GLU A 175 -13.32 25.93 15.64
N LYS A 176 -12.73 26.54 16.67
CA LYS A 176 -13.45 27.44 17.60
C LYS A 176 -14.13 28.61 16.90
N TYR A 177 -13.52 29.15 15.85
CA TYR A 177 -14.14 30.22 15.05
C TYR A 177 -15.44 29.73 14.40
N ALA A 178 -15.42 28.53 13.81
CA ALA A 178 -16.60 27.90 13.24
C ALA A 178 -17.65 27.53 14.31
N GLU A 179 -17.23 27.08 15.49
CA GLU A 179 -18.14 26.80 16.63
C GLU A 179 -18.91 28.04 17.05
N ILE A 180 -18.23 29.18 17.22
CA ILE A 180 -18.85 30.44 17.65
C ILE A 180 -19.89 30.91 16.62
N ILE A 181 -19.57 30.86 15.32
CA ILE A 181 -20.51 31.22 14.26
C ILE A 181 -21.70 30.28 14.27
N THR A 182 -21.44 28.96 14.30
CA THR A 182 -22.50 27.94 14.26
C THR A 182 -23.47 28.07 15.44
N ALA A 183 -22.95 28.37 16.63
CA ALA A 183 -23.75 28.50 17.85
C ALA A 183 -24.53 29.83 17.90
N ASN A 184 -23.87 30.95 17.64
CA ASN A 184 -24.38 32.28 18.00
C ASN A 184 -24.91 33.07 16.79
N GLY A 185 -24.40 32.79 15.59
CA GLY A 185 -24.75 33.53 14.38
C GLY A 185 -24.27 34.98 14.44
N LYS A 186 -25.14 35.90 14.90
CA LYS A 186 -24.84 37.34 14.97
C LYS A 186 -23.80 37.66 16.04
N LYS A 187 -22.96 38.66 15.79
CA LYS A 187 -21.88 39.10 16.70
C LYS A 187 -22.36 39.48 18.10
N PHE A 188 -23.58 40.02 18.22
CA PHE A 188 -24.18 40.44 19.50
C PHE A 188 -24.68 39.28 20.37
N ASN A 189 -24.92 38.11 19.77
CA ASN A 189 -25.43 36.93 20.47
C ASN A 189 -24.31 36.11 21.14
N ILE A 190 -23.05 36.53 20.99
CA ILE A 190 -21.91 35.80 21.51
C ILE A 190 -21.86 35.99 23.04
N PRO A 191 -21.91 34.90 23.84
CA PRO A 191 -21.97 34.99 25.30
C PRO A 191 -20.64 35.38 25.96
N ASP A 192 -19.52 35.24 25.23
CA ASP A 192 -18.20 35.64 25.73
C ASP A 192 -18.14 37.16 25.93
N LYS A 193 -17.87 37.59 27.17
CA LYS A 193 -17.88 39.01 27.56
C LYS A 193 -16.84 39.85 26.80
N ASN A 194 -15.69 39.29 26.45
CA ASN A 194 -14.66 40.02 25.71
C ASN A 194 -15.09 40.18 24.25
N LEU A 195 -15.56 39.10 23.62
CA LEU A 195 -16.06 39.15 22.25
C LEU A 195 -17.28 40.07 22.13
N ASN A 196 -18.22 40.02 23.08
CA ASN A 196 -19.43 40.84 23.03
C ASN A 196 -19.11 42.34 23.15
N LYS A 197 -18.25 42.72 24.11
CA LYS A 197 -17.76 44.11 24.22
C LYS A 197 -17.03 44.60 22.96
N THR A 198 -16.32 43.72 22.27
CA THR A 198 -15.68 44.06 20.98
C THR A 198 -16.72 44.13 19.86
N ALA A 199 -17.74 43.27 19.86
CA ALA A 199 -18.82 43.26 18.89
C ALA A 199 -19.65 44.56 18.93
N GLU A 200 -19.92 45.09 20.13
CA GLU A 200 -20.61 46.39 20.32
C GLU A 200 -19.87 47.57 19.69
N LYS A 201 -18.54 47.49 19.60
CA LYS A 201 -17.67 48.54 19.05
C LYS A 201 -17.15 48.19 17.65
N SER A 202 -17.64 47.09 17.07
CA SER A 202 -17.14 46.57 15.81
C SER A 202 -17.52 47.47 14.65
N GLY A 203 -16.57 47.71 13.74
CA GLY A 203 -16.83 48.42 12.48
C GLY A 203 -17.44 47.54 11.38
N GLY A 204 -17.73 46.27 11.66
CA GLY A 204 -18.29 45.33 10.68
C GLY A 204 -19.76 45.61 10.35
N MET A 205 -20.17 45.27 9.14
CA MET A 205 -21.55 45.48 8.68
C MET A 205 -22.51 44.52 9.39
N ASP A 206 -23.79 44.88 9.48
CA ASP A 206 -24.80 43.96 10.00
C ASP A 206 -25.31 43.04 8.89
N PHE A 207 -25.27 41.74 9.17
CA PHE A 207 -25.74 40.71 8.26
C PHE A 207 -27.25 40.50 8.45
N SER A 208 -27.94 40.23 7.34
CA SER A 208 -29.35 39.82 7.39
C SER A 208 -29.49 38.44 8.02
N ASP A 209 -30.72 38.07 8.41
CA ASP A 209 -30.96 36.74 8.97
C ASP A 209 -30.68 35.62 7.95
N GLU A 210 -30.86 35.88 6.65
CA GLU A 210 -30.53 34.91 5.58
C GLU A 210 -29.01 34.78 5.39
N ASP A 211 -28.26 35.88 5.48
CA ASP A 211 -26.79 35.84 5.44
C ASP A 211 -26.25 35.02 6.63
N ILE A 212 -26.78 35.27 7.83
CA ILE A 212 -26.41 34.55 9.05
C ILE A 212 -26.77 33.06 8.95
N LYS A 213 -27.94 32.73 8.43
CA LYS A 213 -28.37 31.34 8.22
C LYS A 213 -27.41 30.61 7.28
N THR A 214 -27.01 31.27 6.19
CA THR A 214 -26.09 30.68 5.20
C THR A 214 -24.69 30.46 5.78
N ILE A 215 -24.11 31.45 6.46
CA ILE A 215 -22.78 31.30 7.06
C ILE A 215 -22.75 30.33 8.25
N ARG A 216 -23.88 30.17 8.96
CA ARG A 216 -24.05 29.10 9.97
C ARG A 216 -24.04 27.71 9.33
N ALA A 217 -24.70 27.52 8.20
CA ALA A 217 -24.64 26.24 7.48
C ALA A 217 -23.23 25.96 6.95
N TYR A 218 -22.54 26.98 6.45
CA TYR A 218 -21.15 26.89 5.99
C TYR A 218 -20.19 26.49 7.13
N SER A 219 -20.24 27.21 8.26
CA SER A 219 -19.43 26.89 9.45
C SER A 219 -19.76 25.52 10.04
N LYS A 220 -21.03 25.10 10.06
CA LYS A 220 -21.41 23.74 10.46
C LYS A 220 -20.74 22.68 9.58
N SER A 221 -20.70 22.89 8.26
CA SER A 221 -20.06 21.97 7.33
C SER A 221 -18.56 21.84 7.60
N ILE A 222 -17.89 22.94 7.97
CA ILE A 222 -16.49 22.93 8.41
C ILE A 222 -16.30 22.10 9.69
N LEU A 223 -17.18 22.26 10.69
CA LEU A 223 -17.12 21.47 11.92
C LEU A 223 -17.31 19.97 11.65
N ASP A 224 -18.21 19.61 10.74
CA ASP A 224 -18.42 18.22 10.36
C ASP A 224 -17.19 17.66 9.60
N MET A 225 -16.48 18.48 8.82
CA MET A 225 -15.18 18.10 8.25
C MET A 225 -14.09 17.89 9.31
N PHE A 226 -14.04 18.73 10.37
CA PHE A 226 -13.12 18.51 11.50
C PHE A 226 -13.39 17.18 12.21
N LYS A 227 -14.66 16.83 12.45
CA LYS A 227 -15.03 15.52 13.01
C LYS A 227 -14.63 14.36 12.10
N LEU A 228 -14.92 14.47 10.80
CA LEU A 228 -14.53 13.46 9.82
C LEU A 228 -13.01 13.26 9.79
N LYS A 229 -12.24 14.34 9.91
CA LYS A 229 -10.77 14.28 10.01
C LYS A 229 -10.34 13.46 11.22
N GLU A 230 -10.96 13.65 12.39
CA GLU A 230 -10.65 12.84 13.58
C GLU A 230 -10.98 11.36 13.39
N GLU A 231 -12.13 11.05 12.78
CA GLU A 231 -12.57 9.69 12.51
C GLU A 231 -11.60 8.97 11.55
N VAL A 232 -11.25 9.62 10.43
CA VAL A 232 -10.30 9.09 9.45
C VAL A 232 -8.91 8.93 10.07
N THR A 233 -8.48 9.87 10.93
CA THR A 233 -7.21 9.78 11.66
C THR A 233 -7.18 8.53 12.54
N LYS A 234 -8.22 8.30 13.37
CA LYS A 234 -8.32 7.12 14.24
C LYS A 234 -8.34 5.82 13.42
N TYR A 235 -9.05 5.81 12.30
CA TYR A 235 -9.07 4.68 11.39
C TYR A 235 -7.67 4.35 10.86
N ILE A 236 -6.94 5.35 10.34
CA ILE A 236 -5.57 5.17 9.83
C ILE A 236 -4.66 4.67 10.95
N GLU A 237 -4.76 5.23 12.16
CA GLU A 237 -3.92 4.80 13.28
C GLU A 237 -4.11 3.32 13.63
N ASN A 238 -5.35 2.84 13.62
CA ASN A 238 -5.66 1.43 13.92
C ASN A 238 -5.18 0.50 12.81
N GLU A 239 -5.52 0.80 11.55
CA GLU A 239 -5.12 -0.04 10.42
C GLU A 239 -3.60 -0.09 10.25
N THR A 240 -2.92 1.05 10.43
CA THR A 240 -1.46 1.12 10.30
C THR A 240 -0.76 0.34 11.41
N LYS A 241 -1.25 0.38 12.66
CA LYS A 241 -0.70 -0.44 13.75
C LYS A 241 -0.88 -1.93 13.50
N ASN A 242 -2.02 -2.33 12.92
CA ASN A 242 -2.33 -3.71 12.62
C ASN A 242 -1.47 -4.26 11.47
N GLU A 243 -1.28 -3.47 10.40
CA GLU A 243 -0.58 -3.93 9.20
C GLU A 243 0.94 -3.70 9.22
N MET A 244 1.41 -2.66 9.93
CA MET A 244 2.83 -2.31 10.03
C MET A 244 3.22 -1.88 11.45
N PRO A 245 3.16 -2.79 12.43
CA PRO A 245 3.46 -2.50 13.83
C PRO A 245 4.90 -1.98 14.03
N ASN A 246 5.89 -2.51 13.31
CA ASN A 246 7.28 -2.12 13.47
C ASN A 246 7.54 -0.70 12.94
N ILE A 247 7.05 -0.39 11.73
CA ILE A 247 7.17 0.97 11.16
C ILE A 247 6.41 1.97 12.04
N SER A 248 5.20 1.63 12.49
CA SER A 248 4.37 2.48 13.35
C SER A 248 5.04 2.80 14.69
N ALA A 249 5.78 1.85 15.27
CA ALA A 249 6.51 2.07 16.52
C ALA A 249 7.67 3.06 16.38
N ILE A 250 8.30 3.11 15.20
CA ILE A 250 9.41 4.03 14.91
C ILE A 250 8.88 5.41 14.54
N ALA A 251 8.01 5.51 13.54
CA ALA A 251 7.60 6.79 12.96
C ALA A 251 6.33 7.40 13.56
N GLY A 252 5.54 6.59 14.28
CA GLY A 252 4.14 6.89 14.57
C GLY A 252 3.23 6.53 13.38
N PRO A 253 1.94 6.23 13.62
CA PRO A 253 1.08 5.65 12.58
C PRO A 253 0.85 6.58 11.38
N LEU A 254 0.63 7.88 11.60
CA LEU A 254 0.37 8.83 10.51
C LEU A 254 1.58 9.03 9.59
N LEU A 255 2.78 9.14 10.18
CA LEU A 255 4.01 9.26 9.39
C LEU A 255 4.34 7.94 8.68
N ALA A 256 4.09 6.79 9.32
CA ALA A 256 4.21 5.47 8.70
C ALA A 256 3.29 5.33 7.47
N ALA A 257 2.01 5.71 7.60
CA ALA A 257 1.06 5.72 6.49
C ALA A 257 1.49 6.65 5.35
N ARG A 258 2.01 7.86 5.67
CA ARG A 258 2.56 8.77 4.64
C ARG A 258 3.76 8.15 3.93
N LEU A 259 4.70 7.57 4.66
CA LEU A 259 5.87 6.89 4.08
C LEU A 259 5.47 5.74 3.16
N LEU A 260 4.48 4.96 3.58
CA LEU A 260 3.89 3.90 2.77
C LEU A 260 3.34 4.45 1.45
N ASN A 261 2.61 5.57 1.52
CA ASN A 261 2.04 6.25 0.35
C ASN A 261 3.12 6.68 -0.65
N TYR A 262 4.15 7.39 -0.18
CA TYR A 262 5.28 7.78 -1.04
C TYR A 262 6.06 6.57 -1.58
N SER A 263 6.12 5.46 -0.85
CA SER A 263 6.79 4.24 -1.30
C SER A 263 6.00 3.46 -2.37
N GLY A 264 4.68 3.66 -2.44
CA GLY A 264 3.78 2.98 -3.37
C GLY A 264 3.35 1.57 -2.92
N GLY A 265 3.53 1.23 -1.65
CA GLY A 265 3.16 -0.05 -1.04
C GLY A 265 4.24 -0.63 -0.13
N LEU A 266 3.87 -1.55 0.75
CA LEU A 266 4.72 -2.08 1.83
C LEU A 266 5.87 -2.91 1.25
N GLU A 267 5.57 -3.71 0.22
CA GLU A 267 6.57 -4.49 -0.52
C GLU A 267 7.68 -3.61 -1.12
N LYS A 268 7.29 -2.49 -1.74
CA LYS A 268 8.25 -1.56 -2.34
C LYS A 268 9.10 -0.91 -1.25
N MET A 269 8.48 -0.50 -0.16
CA MET A 269 9.18 0.09 0.99
C MET A 269 10.20 -0.89 1.62
N ALA A 270 9.86 -2.18 1.72
CA ALA A 270 10.76 -3.23 2.24
C ALA A 270 12.00 -3.44 1.36
N LYS A 271 11.87 -3.19 0.05
CA LYS A 271 12.96 -3.28 -0.94
C LYS A 271 13.79 -2.00 -1.03
N MET A 272 13.35 -0.89 -0.46
CA MET A 272 14.08 0.39 -0.51
C MET A 272 15.28 0.40 0.46
N PRO A 273 16.42 1.00 0.05
CA PRO A 273 17.50 1.29 0.98
C PRO A 273 17.14 2.46 1.90
N ALA A 274 17.82 2.55 3.04
CA ALA A 274 17.61 3.62 4.01
C ALA A 274 17.79 5.03 3.42
N SER A 275 18.73 5.21 2.49
CA SER A 275 18.95 6.49 1.80
C SER A 275 17.74 6.95 0.98
N THR A 276 17.01 6.01 0.36
CA THR A 276 15.76 6.33 -0.36
C THR A 276 14.66 6.68 0.62
N ILE A 277 14.46 5.86 1.67
CA ILE A 277 13.44 6.13 2.71
C ILE A 277 13.66 7.50 3.36
N GLN A 278 14.92 7.90 3.57
CA GLN A 278 15.28 9.21 4.11
C GLN A 278 14.74 10.38 3.26
N LEU A 279 14.64 10.20 1.95
CA LEU A 279 14.35 11.25 0.99
C LEU A 279 12.95 11.18 0.36
N LEU A 280 12.12 10.20 0.75
CA LEU A 280 10.73 10.08 0.30
C LEU A 280 9.97 11.39 0.54
N GLY A 281 9.32 11.95 -0.49
CA GLY A 281 8.64 13.25 -0.46
C GLY A 281 9.53 14.47 -0.73
N ALA A 282 10.84 14.30 -0.93
CA ALA A 282 11.75 15.36 -1.35
C ALA A 282 12.23 15.18 -2.81
N GLU A 283 11.51 14.42 -3.63
CA GLU A 283 11.90 14.04 -4.99
C GLU A 283 12.18 15.27 -5.85
N LYS A 284 11.33 16.31 -5.79
CA LYS A 284 11.51 17.54 -6.55
C LYS A 284 12.86 18.23 -6.22
N ALA A 285 13.24 18.28 -4.95
CA ALA A 285 14.51 18.86 -4.53
C ALA A 285 15.70 17.96 -4.88
N LEU A 286 15.53 16.64 -4.74
CA LEU A 286 16.54 15.65 -5.08
C LEU A 286 16.86 15.67 -6.58
N PHE A 287 15.84 15.63 -7.44
CA PHE A 287 16.03 15.65 -8.89
C PHE A 287 16.61 16.96 -9.40
N ARG A 288 16.27 18.09 -8.76
CA ARG A 288 16.92 19.37 -9.04
C ARG A 288 18.42 19.31 -8.74
N HIS A 289 18.80 18.78 -7.57
CA HIS A 289 20.21 18.59 -7.22
C HIS A 289 20.95 17.64 -8.16
N LEU A 290 20.32 16.52 -8.55
CA LEU A 290 20.90 15.57 -9.51
C LEU A 290 21.12 16.18 -10.91
N ARG A 291 20.37 17.23 -11.27
CA ARG A 291 20.57 18.02 -12.49
C ARG A 291 21.64 19.11 -12.33
N GLY A 292 22.38 19.12 -11.22
CA GLY A 292 23.43 20.10 -10.93
C GLY A 292 22.92 21.39 -10.28
N GLU A 293 21.63 21.49 -9.95
CA GLU A 293 21.03 22.70 -9.40
C GLU A 293 20.81 22.61 -7.88
N GLY A 294 21.52 23.46 -7.14
CA GLY A 294 21.32 23.61 -5.70
C GLY A 294 21.83 22.45 -4.85
N LYS A 295 21.47 22.45 -3.56
CA LYS A 295 21.96 21.48 -2.56
C LYS A 295 21.05 20.26 -2.45
N ALA A 296 21.64 19.11 -2.17
CA ALA A 296 20.89 17.88 -1.89
C ALA A 296 19.95 18.05 -0.68
N PRO A 297 18.70 17.54 -0.75
CA PRO A 297 17.82 17.51 0.41
C PRO A 297 18.40 16.58 1.48
N LYS A 298 18.27 16.97 2.76
CA LYS A 298 18.74 16.16 3.90
C LYS A 298 17.70 15.15 4.38
N PHE A 299 16.42 15.39 4.08
CA PHE A 299 15.28 14.60 4.53
C PHE A 299 14.07 14.93 3.65
N GLY A 300 13.15 13.98 3.54
CA GLY A 300 11.82 14.20 2.96
C GLY A 300 10.73 14.25 4.04
N VAL A 301 9.65 13.51 3.87
CA VAL A 301 8.50 13.49 4.79
C VAL A 301 8.86 13.01 6.19
N ILE A 302 9.94 12.24 6.34
CA ILE A 302 10.47 11.86 7.66
C ILE A 302 10.77 13.06 8.55
N PHE A 303 10.94 14.27 7.98
CA PHE A 303 11.11 15.50 8.74
C PHE A 303 9.99 15.74 9.76
N GLY A 304 8.77 15.24 9.50
CA GLY A 304 7.66 15.31 10.44
C GLY A 304 7.88 14.56 11.76
N HIS A 305 8.93 13.74 11.86
CA HIS A 305 9.25 12.99 13.06
C HIS A 305 9.63 13.93 14.25
N PRO A 306 9.06 13.73 15.46
CA PRO A 306 9.31 14.60 16.62
C PRO A 306 10.79 14.80 16.95
N TYR A 307 11.60 13.72 16.93
CA TYR A 307 13.05 13.81 17.16
C TYR A 307 13.80 14.68 16.13
N ILE A 308 13.37 14.72 14.87
CA ILE A 308 14.00 15.57 13.84
C ILE A 308 13.57 17.02 14.02
N GLN A 309 12.29 17.26 14.35
CA GLN A 309 11.77 18.61 14.57
C GLN A 309 12.48 19.30 15.74
N ARG A 310 12.67 18.57 16.85
CA ARG A 310 13.27 19.09 18.09
C ARG A 310 14.80 19.25 18.04
N ALA A 311 15.48 18.57 17.12
CA ALA A 311 16.94 18.60 17.06
C ALA A 311 17.50 19.89 16.43
N ASP A 312 18.74 20.24 16.80
CA ASP A 312 19.47 21.35 16.18
C ASP A 312 19.75 21.12 14.70
N LYS A 313 19.86 22.22 13.93
CA LYS A 313 20.03 22.20 12.46
C LYS A 313 21.14 21.27 11.96
N ASP A 314 22.23 21.16 12.72
CA ASP A 314 23.39 20.33 12.37
C ASP A 314 23.18 18.84 12.69
N LYS A 315 22.36 18.55 13.72
CA LYS A 315 22.03 17.19 14.16
C LYS A 315 20.86 16.58 13.38
N LYS A 316 19.97 17.39 12.79
CA LYS A 316 18.79 16.91 12.02
C LYS A 316 19.13 15.86 10.96
N GLY A 317 20.21 16.06 10.20
CA GLY A 317 20.62 15.13 9.15
C GLY A 317 21.12 13.79 9.68
N LYS A 318 21.80 13.78 10.84
CA LYS A 318 22.27 12.55 11.50
C LYS A 318 21.08 11.73 12.02
N ILE A 319 20.13 12.40 12.68
CA ILE A 319 18.92 11.76 13.22
C ILE A 319 18.03 11.25 12.09
N ALA A 320 17.87 12.00 11.00
CA ALA A 320 17.14 11.56 9.82
C ALA A 320 17.69 10.23 9.25
N ARG A 321 19.02 10.10 9.19
CA ARG A 321 19.69 8.88 8.72
C ARG A 321 19.43 7.70 9.67
N LEU A 322 19.54 7.92 10.98
CA LEU A 322 19.27 6.88 11.99
C LEU A 322 17.82 6.37 11.89
N ILE A 323 16.85 7.28 11.82
CA ILE A 323 15.44 6.93 11.68
C ILE A 323 15.21 6.17 10.37
N ALA A 324 15.75 6.64 9.25
CA ALA A 324 15.60 5.95 7.96
C ALA A 324 16.23 4.54 7.95
N SER A 325 17.36 4.35 8.63
CA SER A 325 17.98 3.03 8.81
C SER A 325 17.08 2.09 9.60
N LYS A 326 16.49 2.55 10.71
CA LYS A 326 15.55 1.74 11.50
C LYS A 326 14.25 1.46 10.74
N LEU A 327 13.72 2.44 10.00
CA LEU A 327 12.54 2.26 9.15
C LEU A 327 12.78 1.23 8.03
N SER A 328 13.96 1.23 7.41
CA SER A 328 14.33 0.23 6.40
C SER A 328 14.39 -1.19 6.96
N LEU A 329 14.81 -1.33 8.23
CA LEU A 329 14.82 -2.62 8.91
C LEU A 329 13.40 -3.04 9.32
N ALA A 330 12.63 -2.13 9.90
CA ALA A 330 11.24 -2.37 10.29
C ALA A 330 10.36 -2.77 9.09
N SER A 331 10.51 -2.10 7.94
CA SER A 331 9.74 -2.43 6.74
C SER A 331 10.01 -3.85 6.24
N ARG A 332 11.22 -4.36 6.42
CA ARG A 332 11.55 -5.76 6.10
C ARG A 332 10.91 -6.74 7.07
N PHE A 333 10.88 -6.43 8.37
CA PHE A 333 10.19 -7.26 9.36
C PHE A 333 8.68 -7.29 9.12
N ASP A 334 8.05 -6.14 8.88
CA ASP A 334 6.61 -6.04 8.61
C ASP A 334 6.22 -6.80 7.33
N PHE A 335 7.04 -6.74 6.27
CA PHE A 335 6.71 -7.39 5.00
C PHE A 335 7.10 -8.87 4.90
N PHE A 336 8.36 -9.22 5.21
CA PHE A 336 8.88 -10.57 4.97
C PHE A 336 8.68 -11.52 6.14
N SER A 337 8.99 -11.07 7.36
CA SER A 337 8.99 -11.94 8.55
C SER A 337 7.65 -11.92 9.29
N LYS A 338 6.84 -10.87 9.12
CA LYS A 338 5.59 -10.62 9.86
C LYS A 338 5.74 -10.79 11.38
N THR A 339 6.94 -10.51 11.89
CA THR A 339 7.28 -10.63 13.31
C THR A 339 7.26 -9.25 13.93
N ASP A 340 6.60 -9.13 15.08
CA ASP A 340 6.60 -7.89 15.84
C ASP A 340 7.89 -7.76 16.67
N LYS A 341 8.71 -6.76 16.32
CA LYS A 341 9.91 -6.32 17.03
C LYS A 341 9.83 -4.83 17.38
N SER A 342 8.61 -4.30 17.47
CA SER A 342 8.33 -2.88 17.70
C SER A 342 9.03 -2.33 18.94
N ALA A 343 8.96 -3.06 20.06
CA ALA A 343 9.57 -2.67 21.33
C ALA A 343 11.10 -2.57 21.24
N ASP A 344 11.75 -3.58 20.68
CA ASP A 344 13.21 -3.63 20.55
C ASP A 344 13.71 -2.52 19.61
N LEU A 345 13.10 -2.38 18.44
CA LEU A 345 13.47 -1.35 17.46
C LEU A 345 13.28 0.06 17.99
N LYS A 346 12.21 0.29 18.76
CA LYS A 346 11.94 1.58 19.38
C LYS A 346 12.97 1.90 20.45
N LYS A 347 13.29 0.95 21.34
CA LYS A 347 14.31 1.13 22.38
C LYS A 347 15.68 1.43 21.76
N GLU A 348 16.09 0.67 20.75
CA GLU A 348 17.35 0.90 20.04
C GLU A 348 17.40 2.28 19.37
N LEU A 349 16.28 2.77 18.82
CA LEU A 349 16.20 4.10 18.24
C LEU A 349 16.36 5.18 19.31
N GLU A 350 15.65 5.07 20.42
CA GLU A 350 15.70 6.03 21.53
C GLU A 350 17.13 6.15 22.07
N GLU A 351 17.80 5.03 22.33
CA GLU A 351 19.20 5.01 22.79
C GLU A 351 20.17 5.67 21.79
N GLN A 352 19.98 5.44 20.49
CA GLN A 352 20.83 6.03 19.44
C GLN A 352 20.57 7.52 19.26
N VAL A 353 19.31 7.96 19.37
CA VAL A 353 18.93 9.37 19.29
C VAL A 353 19.48 10.14 20.48
N GLU A 354 19.35 9.61 21.70
CA GLU A 354 19.91 10.23 22.90
C GLU A 354 21.43 10.42 22.81
N LYS A 355 22.16 9.40 22.34
CA LYS A 355 23.61 9.48 22.11
C LYS A 355 23.99 10.56 21.09
N THR A 356 23.12 10.84 20.12
CA THR A 356 23.36 11.84 19.07
C THR A 356 22.96 13.25 19.51
N LEU A 357 21.98 13.36 20.43
CA LEU A 357 21.51 14.61 21.00
C LEU A 357 22.41 15.15 22.12
N LYS A 358 23.05 14.26 22.88
CA LYS A 358 24.28 14.60 23.64
C LYS A 358 25.35 15.10 22.66
#